data_AF-A0A099WJP0-F1
#
_entry.id   AF-A0A099WJP0-F1
#
_cell.length_a   1.000
_cell.length_b   1.000
_cell.length_c   1.000
_cell.angle_alpha   90.00
_cell.angle_beta   90.00
_cell.angle_gamma   90.00
#
_symmetry.space_group_name_H-M   'P 1'
#
loop_
_entity.id
_entity.type
_entity.pdbx_description
1 polymer ?
#
loop_
_entity_poly.entity_id
_entity_poly.type
_entity_poly.pdbx_seq_one_letter_code
_entity_poly.pdbx_strand_id
1 'polypeptide(L)'
;MQKKYIWLISIAAVIVIILIGGKIYMNSLDKKEVEHEKKAQQIVKAEEYMALYLVRNYEDVRTIEFHPVTQTKETGFWHGSIDVNNGSTLTFSMRHLSDFDDIGIRVNPKTFDLNKKKTSSNENLENVKIKYWRGNNGDGTGL
;
A
#
# COMPACT_ATOMS: atom_id res chain seq x y z
N MET A 1 -22.95 -49.02 -27.62
CA MET A 1 -23.49 -47.74 -27.11
C MET A 1 -23.95 -46.89 -28.27
N GLN A 2 -25.18 -46.37 -28.28
CA GLN A 2 -25.65 -45.55 -29.40
C GLN A 2 -24.94 -44.19 -29.40
N LYS A 3 -24.54 -43.69 -30.59
CA LYS A 3 -23.77 -42.44 -30.78
C LYS A 3 -24.37 -41.22 -30.05
N LYS A 4 -25.69 -41.21 -29.86
CA LYS A 4 -26.45 -40.19 -29.10
C LYS A 4 -26.03 -40.11 -27.62
N TYR A 5 -25.74 -41.25 -26.98
CA TYR A 5 -25.33 -41.28 -25.57
C TYR A 5 -23.88 -40.79 -25.39
N ILE A 6 -22.99 -41.11 -26.33
CA ILE A 6 -21.60 -40.60 -26.31
C ILE A 6 -21.60 -39.07 -26.46
N TRP A 7 -22.46 -38.54 -27.35
CA TRP A 7 -22.61 -37.09 -27.54
C TRP A 7 -23.14 -36.38 -26.29
N LEU A 8 -24.14 -36.94 -25.60
CA LEU A 8 -24.68 -36.38 -24.35
C LEU A 8 -23.65 -36.40 -23.20
N ILE A 9 -22.83 -37.46 -23.09
CA ILE A 9 -21.77 -37.56 -22.08
C ILE A 9 -20.69 -36.48 -22.31
N SER A 10 -20.30 -36.22 -23.57
CA SER A 10 -19.37 -35.14 -23.89
C SER A 10 -19.90 -33.76 -23.50
N ILE A 11 -21.18 -33.47 -23.73
CA ILE A 11 -21.79 -32.18 -23.34
C ILE A 11 -21.82 -32.04 -21.82
N ALA A 12 -22.23 -33.10 -21.11
CA ALA A 12 -22.25 -33.09 -19.65
C ALA A 12 -20.84 -32.85 -19.07
N ALA A 13 -19.80 -33.47 -19.65
CA ALA A 13 -18.41 -33.26 -19.23
C ALA A 13 -17.94 -31.80 -19.42
N VAL A 14 -18.29 -31.16 -20.54
CA VAL A 14 -17.94 -29.77 -20.80
C VAL A 14 -18.63 -28.81 -19.82
N ILE A 15 -19.91 -29.04 -19.50
CA ILE A 15 -20.65 -28.22 -18.53
C ILE A 15 -20.00 -28.32 -17.14
N VAL A 16 -19.60 -29.52 -16.71
CA VAL A 16 -18.93 -29.71 -15.42
C VAL A 16 -17.59 -28.95 -15.35
N ILE A 17 -16.80 -28.98 -16.43
CA ILE A 17 -15.52 -28.24 -16.49
C ILE A 17 -15.74 -26.72 -16.39
N ILE A 18 -16.76 -26.19 -17.07
CA ILE A 18 -17.08 -24.76 -17.03
C ILE A 18 -17.54 -24.33 -15.62
N LEU A 19 -18.39 -25.14 -14.97
CA LEU A 19 -18.87 -24.83 -13.62
C LEU A 19 -17.75 -24.86 -12.57
N ILE A 20 -16.86 -25.87 -12.65
CA ILE A 20 -15.71 -25.97 -11.75
C ILE A 20 -14.69 -24.85 -12.02
N GLY A 21 -14.36 -24.62 -13.29
CA GLY A 21 -13.42 -23.58 -13.72
C GLY A 21 -13.90 -22.18 -13.35
N GLY A 22 -15.18 -21.88 -13.56
CA GLY A 22 -15.80 -20.61 -13.19
C GLY A 22 -15.73 -20.34 -11.69
N LYS A 23 -16.04 -21.34 -10.85
CA LYS A 23 -15.96 -21.21 -9.38
C LYS A 23 -14.53 -20.94 -8.90
N ILE A 24 -13.53 -21.62 -9.48
CA ILE A 24 -12.11 -21.40 -9.14
C ILE A 24 -11.67 -19.99 -9.55
N TYR A 25 -12.04 -19.56 -10.75
CA TYR A 25 -11.68 -18.25 -11.28
C TYR A 25 -12.25 -17.11 -10.43
N MET A 26 -13.56 -17.17 -10.11
CA MET A 26 -14.22 -16.18 -9.25
C MET A 26 -13.56 -16.08 -7.88
N ASN A 27 -13.31 -17.22 -7.22
CA ASN A 27 -12.63 -17.24 -5.92
C ASN A 27 -11.20 -16.66 -5.97
N SER A 28 -10.52 -16.74 -7.12
CA SER A 28 -9.20 -16.13 -7.30
C SER A 28 -9.27 -14.61 -7.45
N LEU A 29 -10.35 -14.09 -8.06
CA LEU A 29 -10.59 -12.65 -8.18
C LEU A 29 -10.92 -12.06 -6.81
N ASP A 30 -11.86 -12.65 -6.08
CA ASP A 30 -12.25 -12.20 -4.73
C ASP A 30 -11.02 -12.12 -3.80
N LYS A 31 -10.14 -13.12 -3.85
CA LYS A 31 -8.88 -13.13 -3.07
C LYS A 31 -7.95 -11.97 -3.43
N LYS A 32 -7.81 -11.66 -4.72
CA LYS A 32 -6.97 -10.55 -5.19
C LYS A 32 -7.54 -9.21 -4.76
N GLU A 33 -8.85 -9.04 -4.85
CA GLU A 33 -9.54 -7.82 -4.41
C GLU A 33 -9.36 -7.60 -2.91
N VAL A 34 -9.64 -8.63 -2.09
CA VAL A 34 -9.44 -8.57 -0.63
C VAL A 34 -7.98 -8.28 -0.26
N GLU A 35 -7.02 -8.89 -0.96
CA GLU A 35 -5.59 -8.63 -0.72
C GLU A 35 -5.21 -7.19 -1.10
N HIS A 36 -5.73 -6.68 -2.21
CA HIS A 36 -5.50 -5.31 -2.66
C HIS A 36 -6.07 -4.29 -1.67
N GLU A 37 -7.31 -4.48 -1.22
CA GLU A 37 -7.94 -3.63 -0.20
C GLU A 37 -7.14 -3.67 1.11
N LYS A 38 -6.72 -4.85 1.55
CA LYS A 38 -5.93 -5.01 2.77
C LYS A 38 -4.60 -4.26 2.68
N LYS A 39 -3.91 -4.33 1.54
CA LYS A 39 -2.67 -3.58 1.29
C LYS A 39 -2.92 -2.08 1.30
N ALA A 40 -3.97 -1.61 0.61
CA ALA A 40 -4.32 -0.19 0.60
C ALA A 40 -4.59 0.34 2.03
N GLN A 41 -5.33 -0.40 2.85
CA GLN A 41 -5.57 -0.05 4.25
C GLN A 41 -4.29 -0.02 5.09
N GLN A 42 -3.36 -0.95 4.85
CA GLN A 42 -2.08 -0.98 5.55
C GLN A 42 -1.20 0.22 5.16
N ILE A 43 -1.22 0.62 3.88
CA ILE A 43 -0.50 1.81 3.42
C ILE A 43 -1.05 3.06 4.10
N VAL A 44 -2.37 3.23 4.15
CA VAL A 44 -2.99 4.37 4.86
C VAL A 44 -2.55 4.43 6.32
N LYS A 45 -2.53 3.29 7.02
CA LYS A 45 -2.05 3.23 8.41
C LYS A 45 -0.57 3.62 8.55
N ALA A 46 0.27 3.18 7.62
CA ALA A 46 1.68 3.56 7.60
C ALA A 46 1.85 5.07 7.36
N GLU A 47 1.06 5.66 6.47
CA GLU A 47 1.05 7.10 6.23
C GLU A 47 0.56 7.88 7.47
N GLU A 48 -0.52 7.44 8.12
CA GLU A 48 -1.00 8.04 9.37
C GLU A 48 0.05 7.98 10.48
N TYR A 49 0.72 6.82 10.63
CA TYR A 49 1.81 6.66 11.59
C TYR A 49 2.95 7.64 11.29
N MET A 50 3.40 7.72 10.03
CA MET A 50 4.48 8.62 9.63
C MET A 50 4.10 10.10 9.79
N ALA A 51 2.85 10.46 9.53
CA ALA A 51 2.35 11.81 9.76
C ALA A 51 2.38 12.17 11.25
N LEU A 52 1.90 11.28 12.12
CA LEU A 52 1.97 11.47 13.57
C LEU A 52 3.42 11.54 14.07
N TYR A 53 4.28 10.67 13.56
CA TYR A 53 5.70 10.70 13.88
C TYR A 53 6.31 12.07 13.55
N LEU A 54 6.04 12.59 12.36
CA LEU A 54 6.55 13.89 11.92
C LEU A 54 6.09 15.03 12.81
N VAL A 55 4.78 15.15 13.01
CA VAL A 55 4.19 16.22 13.84
C VAL A 55 4.71 16.15 15.28
N ARG A 56 4.85 14.94 15.83
CA ARG A 56 5.26 14.79 17.22
C ARG A 56 6.74 15.05 17.46
N ASN A 57 7.59 14.84 16.45
CA ASN A 57 9.05 14.88 16.61
C ASN A 57 9.73 16.08 15.93
N TYR A 58 9.04 16.80 15.04
CA TYR A 58 9.60 17.95 14.34
C TYR A 58 8.79 19.22 14.57
N GLU A 59 9.50 20.34 14.63
CA GLU A 59 8.91 21.67 14.78
C GLU A 59 8.32 22.15 13.45
N ASP A 60 7.30 23.02 13.54
CA ASP A 60 6.71 23.74 12.40
C ASP A 60 6.19 22.87 11.24
N VAL A 61 5.80 21.61 11.49
CA VAL A 61 5.17 20.76 10.47
C VAL A 61 3.77 21.30 10.12
N ARG A 62 3.59 21.80 8.89
CA ARG A 62 2.33 22.41 8.40
C ARG A 62 1.71 21.63 7.25
N THR A 63 2.54 21.10 6.36
CA THR A 63 2.08 20.29 5.23
C THR A 63 2.87 18.99 5.14
N ILE A 64 2.18 17.89 4.84
CA ILE A 64 2.78 16.58 4.61
C ILE A 64 2.19 16.03 3.30
N GLU A 65 3.06 15.65 2.37
CA GLU A 65 2.67 15.02 1.11
C GLU A 65 3.36 13.67 0.96
N PHE A 66 2.55 12.62 0.84
CA PHE A 66 3.01 11.27 0.59
C PHE A 66 3.11 10.99 -0.90
N HIS A 67 4.25 10.44 -1.29
CA HIS A 67 4.53 9.94 -2.62
C HIS A 67 4.23 8.43 -2.73
N PRO A 68 4.26 7.86 -3.95
CA PRO A 68 3.97 6.44 -4.13
C PRO A 68 4.75 5.52 -3.20
N VAL A 69 4.02 4.64 -2.52
CA VAL A 69 4.59 3.60 -1.66
C VAL A 69 4.76 2.33 -2.47
N THR A 70 6.00 1.90 -2.65
CA THR A 70 6.37 0.77 -3.53
C THR A 70 7.04 -0.34 -2.74
N GLN A 71 6.87 -1.58 -3.21
CA GLN A 71 7.54 -2.74 -2.62
C GLN A 71 8.65 -3.23 -3.55
N THR A 72 9.85 -3.41 -3.00
CA THR A 72 10.96 -4.04 -3.71
C THR A 72 10.70 -5.54 -3.81
N LYS A 73 10.64 -6.08 -5.04
CA LYS A 73 10.31 -7.50 -5.29
C LYS A 73 11.33 -8.47 -4.66
N GLU A 74 12.60 -8.08 -4.63
CA GLU A 74 13.71 -8.94 -4.18
C GLU A 74 13.75 -9.08 -2.65
N THR A 75 13.58 -7.98 -1.94
CA THR A 75 13.74 -7.93 -0.47
C THR A 75 12.41 -7.93 0.27
N GLY A 76 11.30 -7.63 -0.43
CA GLY A 76 9.97 -7.46 0.15
C GLY A 76 9.79 -6.17 0.95
N PHE A 77 10.80 -5.29 0.99
CA PHE A 77 10.71 -4.02 1.71
C PHE A 77 9.78 -3.04 0.99
N TRP A 78 8.97 -2.36 1.78
CA TRP A 78 8.19 -1.21 1.36
C TRP A 78 9.00 0.06 1.51
N HIS A 79 8.87 0.95 0.54
CA HIS A 79 9.55 2.24 0.51
C HIS A 79 8.54 3.34 0.18
N GLY A 80 8.64 4.47 0.86
CA GLY A 80 7.87 5.65 0.53
C GLY A 80 8.70 6.91 0.73
N SER A 81 8.30 7.98 0.05
CA SER A 81 8.88 9.31 0.21
C SER A 81 7.83 10.28 0.73
N ILE A 82 8.25 11.22 1.56
CA ILE A 82 7.39 12.23 2.16
C ILE A 82 8.04 13.58 1.97
N ASP A 83 7.29 14.53 1.44
CA ASP A 83 7.67 15.94 1.43
C ASP A 83 6.93 16.69 2.54
N VAL A 84 7.71 17.39 3.36
CA VAL A 84 7.21 18.20 4.47
C VAL A 84 7.46 19.67 4.16
N ASN A 85 6.46 20.51 4.41
CA ASN A 85 6.51 21.96 4.18
C ASN A 85 6.99 22.36 2.77
N ASN A 86 6.75 21.50 1.76
CA ASN A 86 7.14 21.72 0.36
C ASN A 86 8.66 21.93 0.15
N GLY A 87 9.50 21.33 1.00
CA GLY A 87 10.95 21.47 0.89
C GLY A 87 11.76 20.38 1.56
N SER A 88 11.27 19.78 2.66
CA SER A 88 11.98 18.75 3.41
C SER A 88 11.56 17.34 3.00
N THR A 89 12.44 16.63 2.29
CA THR A 89 12.17 15.28 1.82
C THR A 89 12.82 14.23 2.74
N LEU A 90 12.05 13.22 3.11
CA LEU A 90 12.54 12.02 3.76
C LEU A 90 11.98 10.77 3.09
N THR A 91 12.70 9.67 3.22
CA THR A 91 12.26 8.35 2.79
C THR A 91 12.11 7.44 4.00
N PHE A 92 11.05 6.65 4.02
CA PHE A 92 10.87 5.58 5.00
C PHE A 92 10.95 4.22 4.31
N SER A 93 11.37 3.21 5.06
CA SER A 93 11.37 1.82 4.61
C SER A 93 10.99 0.88 5.74
N MET A 94 10.18 -0.14 5.43
CA MET A 94 9.75 -1.14 6.41
C MET A 94 9.50 -2.49 5.75
N ARG A 95 9.71 -3.59 6.49
CA ARG A 95 9.46 -4.94 5.98
C ARG A 95 7.96 -5.26 5.92
N HIS A 96 7.20 -4.80 6.92
CA HIS A 96 5.77 -5.03 7.04
C HIS A 96 5.05 -3.71 7.28
N LEU A 97 4.04 -3.39 6.46
CA LEU A 97 3.23 -2.16 6.59
C LEU A 97 2.39 -2.07 7.88
N SER A 98 2.46 -3.09 8.74
CA SER A 98 1.80 -3.15 10.04
C SER A 98 2.77 -3.17 11.21
N ASP A 99 4.07 -3.18 10.94
CA ASP A 99 5.12 -3.22 11.95
C ASP A 99 5.86 -1.88 11.94
N PHE A 100 5.51 -1.04 12.91
CA PHE A 100 6.02 0.33 12.99
C PHE A 100 7.24 0.46 13.90
N ASP A 101 7.63 -0.63 14.58
CA ASP A 101 8.78 -0.65 15.49
C ASP A 101 10.11 -0.76 14.72
N ASP A 102 10.09 -1.34 13.51
CA ASP A 102 11.25 -1.51 12.62
C ASP A 102 11.15 -0.64 11.34
N ILE A 103 10.85 0.65 11.51
CA ILE A 103 10.87 1.62 10.41
C ILE A 103 12.25 2.26 10.30
N GLY A 104 12.88 2.07 9.13
CA GLY A 104 14.04 2.85 8.73
C GLY A 104 13.62 4.21 8.17
N ILE A 105 14.15 5.31 8.74
CA ILE A 105 13.95 6.67 8.24
C ILE A 105 15.28 7.22 7.75
N ARG A 106 15.30 7.75 6.53
CA ARG A 106 16.45 8.44 5.94
C ARG A 106 16.03 9.81 5.46
N VAL A 107 16.78 10.83 5.87
CA VAL A 107 16.58 12.22 5.44
C VAL A 107 17.54 12.57 4.30
N ASN A 108 17.10 13.43 3.38
CA ASN A 108 18.01 14.02 2.40
C ASN A 108 18.67 15.28 3.02
N PRO A 109 19.98 15.27 3.32
CA PRO A 109 20.62 16.38 4.01
C PRO A 109 20.64 17.69 3.21
N LYS A 110 20.33 17.65 1.90
CA LYS A 110 20.26 18.84 1.05
C LYS A 110 18.91 19.55 1.11
N THR A 111 17.85 18.81 1.43
CA THR A 111 16.48 19.33 1.35
C THR A 111 15.79 19.33 2.73
N PHE A 112 16.21 18.45 3.63
CA PHE A 112 15.64 18.32 4.96
C PHE A 112 16.12 19.42 5.91
N ASP A 113 15.21 20.32 6.28
CA ASP A 113 15.47 21.52 7.09
C ASP A 113 14.48 21.63 8.28
N LEU A 114 14.04 20.48 8.81
CA LEU A 114 13.17 20.46 9.99
C LEU A 114 13.98 20.36 11.27
N ASN A 115 13.70 21.25 12.22
CA ASN A 115 14.23 21.16 13.57
C ASN A 115 13.56 20.03 14.33
N LYS A 116 14.36 19.17 14.95
CA LYS A 116 13.85 18.12 15.82
C LYS A 116 13.44 18.73 17.16
N LYS A 117 12.24 18.40 17.63
CA LYS A 117 11.76 18.77 18.96
C LYS A 117 12.68 18.16 20.02
N LYS A 118 12.92 18.89 21.11
CA LYS A 118 13.69 18.40 22.27
C LYS A 118 13.04 17.18 22.93
N THR A 119 11.72 17.09 22.86
CA THR A 119 10.94 15.97 23.37
C THR A 119 9.75 15.76 22.45
N SER A 120 9.40 14.49 22.20
CA SER A 120 8.22 14.16 21.42
C SER A 120 6.97 14.73 22.09
N SER A 121 6.13 15.39 21.31
CA SER A 121 4.87 15.96 21.79
C SER A 121 3.71 14.97 21.64
N ASN A 122 2.56 15.30 22.25
CA ASN A 122 1.31 14.56 22.06
C ASN A 122 0.39 15.23 21.03
N GLU A 123 0.96 15.99 20.10
CA GLU A 123 0.22 16.65 19.03
C GLU A 123 -0.51 15.62 18.15
N ASN A 124 -1.64 16.08 17.61
CA ASN A 124 -2.50 15.34 16.68
C ASN A 124 -2.37 15.96 15.27
N LEU A 125 -3.14 15.43 14.31
CA LEU A 125 -3.06 15.84 12.91
C LEU A 125 -4.01 17.01 12.54
N GLU A 126 -4.73 17.60 13.49
CA GLU A 126 -5.84 18.54 13.20
C GLU A 126 -5.38 19.81 12.49
N ASN A 127 -4.18 20.31 12.79
CA ASN A 127 -3.65 21.57 12.25
C ASN A 127 -2.68 21.38 11.07
N VAL A 128 -2.64 20.18 10.49
CA VAL A 128 -1.67 19.81 9.46
C VAL A 128 -2.40 19.43 8.19
N LYS A 129 -2.00 20.04 7.06
CA LYS A 129 -2.53 19.68 5.76
C LYS A 129 -1.83 18.44 5.24
N ILE A 130 -2.55 17.32 5.16
CA ILE A 130 -1.98 16.03 4.74
C ILE A 130 -2.56 15.62 3.39
N LYS A 131 -1.67 15.28 2.45
CA LYS A 131 -2.01 14.66 1.17
C LYS A 131 -1.50 13.22 1.19
N TYR A 132 -2.41 12.29 1.46
CA TYR A 132 -2.18 10.84 1.39
C TYR A 132 -2.02 10.36 -0.05
N TRP A 133 -1.19 9.35 -0.26
CA TRP A 133 -1.11 8.67 -1.55
C TRP A 133 -2.27 7.68 -1.68
N ARG A 134 -3.05 7.82 -2.75
CA ARG A 134 -4.27 7.01 -2.96
C ARG A 134 -4.12 5.91 -4.01
N GLY A 135 -2.89 5.60 -4.42
CA GLY A 135 -2.66 4.74 -5.57
C GLY A 135 -3.06 5.44 -6.88
N ASN A 136 -2.39 5.09 -7.97
CA ASN A 136 -2.98 5.35 -9.28
C ASN A 136 -3.97 4.20 -9.52
N ASN A 137 -5.27 4.48 -9.59
CA ASN A 137 -6.28 3.53 -10.06
C ASN A 137 -6.15 3.37 -11.59
N GLY A 138 -4.99 2.92 -12.05
CA GLY A 138 -4.62 2.85 -13.46
C GLY A 138 -3.66 1.70 -13.69
N ASP A 139 -4.27 0.56 -14.00
CA ASP A 139 -3.83 -0.45 -14.96
C ASP A 139 -2.40 -0.95 -14.80
N GLY A 140 -2.29 -2.18 -14.29
CA GLY A 140 -1.04 -2.89 -14.16
C GLY A 140 -0.31 -3.04 -15.49
N THR A 141 0.71 -2.22 -15.69
CA THR A 141 1.98 -2.58 -16.35
C THR A 141 3.03 -1.53 -15.98
N GLY A 142 3.78 -1.83 -14.92
CA GLY A 142 5.11 -1.26 -14.69
C GLY A 142 6.10 -2.40 -14.65
N LEU A 143 6.49 -2.86 -15.84
CA LEU A 143 7.73 -3.61 -16.04
C LEU A 143 8.89 -2.61 -16.05
#